data_AF-A0A2A5DNJ0-F1
#
_entry.id   AF-A0A2A5DNJ0-F1
#
_cell.length_a   1.000
_cell.length_b   1.000
_cell.length_c   1.000
_cell.angle_alpha   90.00
_cell.angle_beta   90.00
_cell.angle_gamma   90.00
#
_symmetry.space_group_name_H-M   'P 1'
#
loop_
_entity.id
_entity.type
_entity.pdbx_description
1 polymer ?
#
loop_
_entity_poly.entity_id
_entity_poly.type
_entity_poly.pdbx_seq_one_letter_code
_entity_poly.pdbx_strand_id
1 'polypeptide(L)'
;DIAGIEGFDEDVGNELRTRAREYIAVQTEKLTAQRKELGVTDEVAGAEGMTPAMLVPLGEKDVKTLDDLADLASDELRDIVGRTVLTTADADAIIMAARAHWFEGEEGAEAAPAAEAEAEAPAEAETPAEPTEPEPTEPEKT
;
A
#
# COMPACT_ATOMS: atom_id res chain seq x y z
N ASP A 1 -17.16 -7.31 -31.13
CA ASP A 1 -16.56 -6.54 -32.23
C ASP A 1 -17.57 -5.49 -32.70
N ILE A 2 -17.12 -4.31 -33.12
CA ILE A 2 -18.00 -3.18 -33.50
C ILE A 2 -18.66 -3.40 -34.87
N ALA A 3 -18.01 -4.17 -35.75
CA ALA A 3 -18.54 -4.54 -37.07
C ALA A 3 -19.79 -5.46 -37.02
N GLY A 4 -20.21 -5.91 -35.84
CA GLY A 4 -21.43 -6.71 -35.65
C GLY A 4 -22.69 -5.90 -35.32
N ILE A 5 -22.58 -4.57 -35.23
CA ILE A 5 -23.70 -3.66 -34.93
C ILE A 5 -24.33 -3.22 -36.26
N GLU A 6 -25.65 -3.35 -36.41
CA GLU A 6 -26.38 -2.93 -37.60
C GLU A 6 -26.11 -1.44 -37.90
N GLY A 7 -25.51 -1.14 -39.05
CA GLY A 7 -25.12 0.22 -39.45
C GLY A 7 -23.68 0.63 -39.11
N PHE A 8 -22.85 -0.26 -38.55
CA PHE A 8 -21.41 -0.03 -38.35
C PHE A 8 -20.59 -0.96 -39.24
N ASP A 9 -20.02 -0.41 -40.30
CA ASP A 9 -18.99 -1.10 -41.09
C ASP A 9 -17.60 -0.99 -40.44
N GLU A 10 -16.64 -1.74 -41.00
CA GLU A 10 -15.26 -1.80 -40.48
C GLU A 10 -14.55 -0.44 -40.54
N ASP A 11 -14.82 0.36 -41.58
CA ASP A 11 -14.20 1.68 -41.77
C ASP A 11 -14.70 2.67 -40.72
N VAL A 12 -16.01 2.75 -40.49
CA VAL A 12 -16.63 3.57 -39.44
C VAL A 12 -16.19 3.10 -38.05
N GLY A 13 -16.11 1.78 -37.83
CA GLY A 13 -15.61 1.21 -36.58
C GLY A 13 -14.15 1.61 -36.30
N ASN A 14 -13.31 1.61 -37.33
CA ASN A 14 -11.92 2.04 -37.23
C ASN A 14 -11.79 3.55 -37.01
N GLU A 15 -12.58 4.37 -37.70
CA GLU A 15 -12.60 5.83 -37.49
C GLU A 15 -13.01 6.18 -36.05
N LEU A 16 -14.06 5.57 -35.52
CA LEU A 16 -14.49 5.80 -34.13
C LEU A 16 -13.43 5.41 -33.11
N ARG A 17 -12.76 4.26 -33.29
CA ARG A 17 -11.66 3.83 -32.41
C ARG A 17 -10.51 4.81 -32.46
N THR A 18 -10.15 5.30 -33.64
CA THR A 18 -9.09 6.31 -33.82
C THR A 18 -9.46 7.60 -33.09
N ARG A 19 -10.66 8.11 -33.30
CA ARG A 19 -11.15 9.34 -32.68
C ARG A 19 -11.24 9.22 -31.16
N ALA A 20 -11.63 8.06 -30.63
CA ALA A 20 -11.67 7.80 -29.20
C ALA A 20 -10.26 7.84 -28.58
N ARG A 21 -9.26 7.25 -29.25
CA ARG A 21 -7.86 7.30 -28.80
C ARG A 21 -7.31 8.71 -28.84
N GLU A 22 -7.56 9.46 -29.91
CA GLU A 22 -7.18 10.87 -30.03
C GLU A 22 -7.80 11.71 -28.90
N TYR A 23 -9.09 11.52 -28.62
CA TYR A 23 -9.75 12.20 -27.52
C TYR A 23 -9.09 11.90 -26.17
N ILE A 24 -8.81 10.63 -25.86
CA ILE A 24 -8.15 10.22 -24.62
C ILE A 24 -6.74 10.82 -24.52
N ALA A 25 -5.98 10.86 -25.62
CA ALA A 25 -4.65 11.45 -25.65
C ALA A 25 -4.72 12.96 -25.31
N VAL A 26 -5.61 13.70 -25.97
CA VAL A 26 -5.82 15.13 -25.71
C VAL A 26 -6.25 15.38 -24.26
N GLN A 27 -7.16 14.57 -23.70
CA GLN A 27 -7.55 14.69 -22.30
C GLN A 27 -6.39 14.40 -21.35
N THR A 28 -5.59 13.39 -21.63
CA THR A 28 -4.43 13.01 -20.82
C THR A 28 -3.37 14.12 -20.81
N GLU A 29 -3.08 14.71 -21.96
CA GLU A 29 -2.17 15.86 -22.07
C GLU A 29 -2.68 17.06 -21.27
N LYS A 30 -3.97 17.38 -21.38
CA LYS A 30 -4.60 18.47 -20.62
C LYS A 30 -4.47 18.26 -19.12
N LEU A 31 -4.84 17.07 -18.62
CA LEU A 31 -4.76 16.74 -17.20
C LEU A 31 -3.31 16.74 -16.70
N THR A 32 -2.37 16.27 -17.53
CA THR A 32 -0.94 16.30 -17.22
C THR A 32 -0.41 17.74 -17.14
N ALA A 33 -0.85 18.63 -18.02
CA ALA A 33 -0.49 20.04 -17.93
C ALA A 33 -1.05 20.69 -16.65
N GLN A 34 -2.33 20.41 -16.33
CA GLN A 34 -2.99 20.93 -15.14
C GLN A 34 -2.34 20.47 -13.84
N ARG A 35 -2.03 19.17 -13.69
CA ARG A 35 -1.34 18.68 -12.48
C ARG A 35 0.02 19.35 -12.29
N LYS A 36 0.75 19.61 -13.39
CA LYS A 36 2.07 20.25 -13.35
C LYS A 36 1.96 21.72 -12.96
N GLU A 37 0.93 22.42 -13.44
CA GLU A 37 0.62 23.79 -13.01
C GLU A 37 0.28 23.86 -11.52
N LEU A 38 -0.43 22.83 -11.01
CA LEU A 38 -0.71 22.68 -9.58
C LEU A 38 0.51 22.22 -8.76
N GLY A 39 1.64 21.88 -9.39
CA GLY A 39 2.87 21.48 -8.71
C GLY A 39 2.93 20.02 -8.28
N VAL A 40 2.05 19.15 -8.77
CA VAL A 40 2.07 17.71 -8.49
C VAL A 40 3.26 17.06 -9.21
N THR A 41 4.11 16.37 -8.46
CA THR A 41 5.36 15.80 -8.97
C THR A 41 5.11 14.65 -9.94
N ASP A 42 6.12 14.36 -10.77
CA ASP A 42 6.08 13.21 -11.67
C ASP A 42 6.12 11.87 -10.92
N GLU A 43 6.63 11.87 -9.69
CA GLU A 43 6.65 10.70 -8.80
C GLU A 43 5.24 10.28 -8.40
N VAL A 44 4.41 11.23 -7.95
CA VAL A 44 2.99 10.97 -7.64
C VAL A 44 2.24 10.49 -8.87
N ALA A 45 2.56 11.05 -10.04
CA ALA A 45 1.95 10.63 -11.30
C ALA A 45 2.37 9.24 -11.77
N GLY A 46 3.55 8.77 -11.34
CA GLY A 46 4.07 7.44 -11.61
C GLY A 46 3.66 6.39 -10.57
N ALA A 47 3.01 6.80 -9.47
CA ALA A 47 2.57 5.89 -8.42
C ALA A 47 1.58 4.84 -8.96
N GLU A 48 1.73 3.59 -8.49
CA GLU A 48 0.87 2.49 -8.91
C GLU A 48 -0.60 2.79 -8.56
N GLY A 49 -1.52 2.50 -9.49
CA GLY A 49 -2.94 2.75 -9.32
C GLY A 49 -3.37 4.20 -9.58
N MET A 50 -2.43 5.12 -9.83
CA MET A 50 -2.75 6.52 -10.10
C MET A 50 -3.15 6.74 -11.56
N THR A 51 -4.15 7.60 -11.78
CA THR A 51 -4.58 8.00 -13.13
C THR A 51 -4.45 9.51 -13.33
N PRO A 52 -4.27 10.01 -14.57
CA PRO A 52 -4.18 11.44 -14.85
C PRO A 52 -5.38 12.26 -14.31
N ALA A 53 -6.57 11.66 -14.28
CA ALA A 53 -7.79 12.32 -13.79
C ALA A 53 -7.81 12.49 -12.26
N MET A 54 -7.08 11.65 -11.51
CA MET A 54 -6.99 11.72 -10.05
C MET A 54 -5.99 12.78 -9.58
N LEU A 55 -4.98 13.09 -10.41
CA LEU A 55 -3.86 13.96 -10.03
C LEU A 55 -4.25 15.44 -9.90
N VAL A 56 -5.22 15.90 -10.68
CA VAL A 56 -5.68 17.30 -10.61
C VAL A 56 -6.39 17.59 -9.27
N PRO A 57 -7.40 16.80 -8.84
CA PRO A 57 -8.00 16.95 -7.51
C PRO A 57 -7.00 16.89 -6.34
N LEU A 58 -5.96 16.05 -6.46
CA LEU A 58 -4.90 15.97 -5.45
C LEU A 58 -4.13 17.29 -5.36
N GLY A 59 -3.71 17.85 -6.50
CA GLY A 59 -3.02 19.14 -6.55
C GLY A 59 -3.88 20.30 -6.02
N GLU A 60 -5.19 20.29 -6.27
CA GLU A 60 -6.14 21.27 -5.71
C GLU A 60 -6.26 21.19 -4.17
N LYS A 61 -5.93 20.04 -3.59
CA LYS A 61 -5.92 19.77 -2.15
C LYS A 61 -4.54 19.87 -1.52
N ASP A 62 -3.57 20.43 -2.25
CA ASP A 62 -2.19 20.62 -1.83
C ASP A 62 -1.41 19.30 -1.62
N VAL A 63 -1.89 18.19 -2.21
CA VAL A 63 -1.20 16.90 -2.20
C VAL A 63 -0.34 16.81 -3.47
N LYS A 64 0.96 17.08 -3.33
CA LYS A 64 1.86 17.32 -4.49
C LYS A 64 3.00 16.32 -4.58
N THR A 65 3.43 15.78 -3.46
CA THR A 65 4.59 14.89 -3.34
C THR A 65 4.18 13.47 -2.91
N LEU A 66 5.10 12.51 -3.01
CA LEU A 66 4.86 11.15 -2.48
C LEU A 66 4.68 11.16 -0.96
N ASP A 67 5.35 12.06 -0.25
CA ASP A 67 5.15 12.30 1.20
C ASP A 67 3.71 12.70 1.49
N ASP A 68 3.20 13.73 0.79
CA ASP A 68 1.83 14.22 0.98
C ASP A 68 0.80 13.11 0.70
N LEU A 69 1.06 12.28 -0.32
CA LEU A 69 0.21 11.14 -0.65
C LEU A 69 0.26 10.04 0.41
N ALA A 70 1.45 9.74 0.94
CA ALA A 70 1.67 8.70 1.96
C ALA A 70 1.05 9.05 3.32
N ASP A 71 0.92 10.35 3.61
CA ASP A 71 0.30 10.87 4.83
C ASP A 71 -1.23 10.77 4.84
N LEU A 72 -1.87 10.62 3.68
CA LEU A 72 -3.33 10.48 3.60
C LEU A 72 -3.83 9.16 4.17
N ALA A 73 -5.04 9.19 4.74
CA ALA A 73 -5.84 7.99 4.92
C ALA A 73 -6.58 7.63 3.63
N SER A 74 -6.91 6.34 3.46
CA SER A 74 -7.62 5.82 2.29
C SER A 74 -8.99 6.47 2.07
N ASP A 75 -9.70 6.81 3.15
CA ASP A 75 -10.97 7.54 3.06
C ASP A 75 -10.78 8.99 2.62
N GLU A 76 -9.68 9.65 3.02
CA GLU A 76 -9.35 11.00 2.56
C GLU A 76 -9.01 11.02 1.08
N LEU A 77 -8.18 10.07 0.62
CA LEU A 77 -7.89 9.91 -0.81
C LEU A 77 -9.17 9.73 -1.63
N ARG A 78 -10.10 8.91 -1.15
CA ARG A 78 -11.40 8.68 -1.79
C ARG A 78 -12.32 9.90 -1.75
N ASP A 79 -12.23 10.73 -0.72
CA ASP A 79 -12.98 11.98 -0.65
C ASP A 79 -12.43 13.03 -1.62
N ILE A 80 -11.13 13.02 -1.89
CA ILE A 80 -10.49 13.92 -2.87
C ILE A 80 -10.77 13.48 -4.31
N VAL A 81 -10.53 12.21 -4.64
CA VAL A 81 -10.62 11.71 -6.03
C VAL A 81 -12.02 11.21 -6.40
N GLY A 82 -12.89 10.99 -5.41
CA GLY A 82 -14.26 10.53 -5.56
C GLY A 82 -14.47 9.07 -5.15
N ARG A 83 -15.41 8.85 -4.23
CA ARG A 83 -15.73 7.51 -3.65
C ARG A 83 -16.22 6.47 -4.65
N THR A 84 -16.70 6.90 -5.82
CA THR A 84 -17.14 6.01 -6.91
C THR A 84 -16.01 5.65 -7.88
N VAL A 85 -14.91 6.41 -7.85
CA VAL A 85 -13.76 6.23 -8.73
C VAL A 85 -12.77 5.24 -8.12
N LEU A 86 -12.55 5.32 -6.81
CA LEU A 86 -11.68 4.41 -6.06
C LEU A 86 -12.47 3.54 -5.07
N THR A 87 -12.22 2.24 -5.12
CA THR A 87 -12.63 1.35 -4.04
C THR A 87 -11.75 1.60 -2.81
N THR A 88 -12.21 1.17 -1.63
CA THR A 88 -11.40 1.25 -0.40
C THR A 88 -10.11 0.44 -0.55
N ALA A 89 -10.19 -0.76 -1.11
CA ALA A 89 -9.04 -1.64 -1.29
C ALA A 89 -7.98 -1.03 -2.23
N ASP A 90 -8.40 -0.40 -3.33
CA ASP A 90 -7.47 0.27 -4.25
C ASP A 90 -6.84 1.51 -3.58
N ALA A 91 -7.60 2.24 -2.77
CA ALA A 91 -7.07 3.37 -1.99
C ALA A 91 -6.04 2.91 -0.96
N ASP A 92 -6.34 1.85 -0.21
CA ASP A 92 -5.40 1.24 0.73
C ASP A 92 -4.10 0.81 0.03
N ALA A 93 -4.22 0.19 -1.15
CA ALA A 93 -3.08 -0.23 -1.95
C ALA A 93 -2.23 0.96 -2.43
N ILE A 94 -2.87 2.03 -2.92
CA ILE A 94 -2.17 3.25 -3.36
C ILE A 94 -1.42 3.90 -2.19
N ILE A 95 -2.06 4.03 -1.02
CA ILE A 95 -1.44 4.64 0.17
C ILE A 95 -0.27 3.79 0.68
N MET A 96 -0.41 2.46 0.68
CA MET A 96 0.70 1.57 1.05
C MET A 96 1.85 1.64 0.05
N ALA A 97 1.56 1.67 -1.25
CA ALA A 97 2.57 1.84 -2.30
C ALA A 97 3.28 3.20 -2.19
N ALA A 98 2.53 4.26 -1.88
CA ALA A 98 3.12 5.55 -1.58
C ALA A 98 4.06 5.41 -0.38
N ARG A 99 3.63 4.92 0.78
CA ARG A 99 4.48 4.75 1.98
C ARG A 99 5.74 3.90 1.76
N ALA A 100 5.71 2.96 0.80
CA ALA A 100 6.88 2.17 0.45
C ALA A 100 8.08 3.06 0.05
N HIS A 101 7.86 4.27 -0.49
CA HIS A 101 8.92 5.19 -0.88
C HIS A 101 9.84 5.61 0.28
N TRP A 102 9.33 5.62 1.52
CA TRP A 102 10.15 5.87 2.72
C TRP A 102 11.13 4.73 3.02
N PHE A 103 10.86 3.54 2.48
CA PHE A 103 11.67 2.35 2.68
C PHE A 103 12.58 2.03 1.48
N GLU A 104 12.51 2.79 0.37
CA GLU A 104 13.34 2.58 -0.84
C GLU A 104 14.82 2.96 -0.65
N GLY A 105 15.24 3.34 0.56
CA GLY A 105 16.63 3.52 0.97
C GLY A 105 17.13 2.49 2.00
N GLU A 106 16.27 1.56 2.43
CA GLU A 106 16.56 0.59 3.49
C GLU A 106 16.65 -0.83 2.89
N GLU A 107 17.65 -1.07 2.04
CA GLU A 107 18.14 -2.44 1.83
C GLU A 107 18.70 -2.95 3.18
N GLY A 108 17.84 -3.54 4.00
CA GLY A 108 18.25 -4.31 5.18
C GLY A 108 17.57 -3.95 6.50
N ALA A 109 16.25 -3.95 6.57
CA ALA A 109 15.56 -4.34 7.80
C ALA A 109 15.13 -5.81 7.66
N GLU A 110 16.06 -6.67 8.07
CA GLU A 110 15.88 -8.11 8.27
C GLU A 110 14.50 -8.39 8.89
N ALA A 111 13.78 -9.37 8.36
CA ALA A 111 12.62 -9.93 9.04
C ALA A 111 13.07 -10.44 10.41
N ALA A 112 12.86 -9.64 11.46
CA ALA A 112 13.20 -10.01 12.81
C ALA A 112 12.34 -11.23 13.22
N PRO A 113 12.94 -12.40 13.50
CA PRO A 113 12.19 -13.48 14.10
C PRO A 113 11.87 -13.07 15.54
N ALA A 114 10.58 -13.08 15.90
CA ALA A 114 10.15 -12.97 17.28
C ALA A 114 10.66 -14.20 18.06
N ALA A 115 11.81 -14.06 18.71
CA ALA A 115 12.34 -15.00 19.67
C ALA A 115 13.24 -14.26 20.67
N GLU A 116 12.62 -13.63 21.67
CA GLU A 116 13.33 -13.21 22.88
C GLU A 116 12.90 -14.12 24.03
N ALA A 117 13.72 -15.14 24.24
CA ALA A 117 13.83 -15.85 25.50
C ALA A 117 14.73 -15.01 26.40
N GLU A 118 14.15 -14.30 27.38
CA GLU A 118 14.92 -13.70 28.46
C GLU A 118 15.14 -14.74 29.55
N ALA A 119 16.35 -15.29 29.59
CA ALA A 119 16.94 -15.90 30.77
C ALA A 119 17.88 -14.87 31.40
N GLU A 120 17.54 -14.37 32.58
CA GLU A 120 18.45 -13.59 33.43
C GLU A 120 18.60 -14.27 34.80
N ALA A 121 19.85 -14.45 35.21
CA ALA A 121 20.31 -14.88 36.53
C ALA A 121 21.63 -14.12 36.80
N PRO A 122 22.23 -14.08 38.01
CA PRO A 122 21.78 -14.43 39.38
C PRO A 122 22.16 -13.36 40.46
N ALA A 123 21.79 -13.54 41.74
CA ALA A 123 22.67 -13.30 42.93
C ALA A 123 21.97 -13.47 44.32
N GLU A 124 22.49 -14.43 45.10
CA GLU A 124 22.69 -14.59 46.56
C GLU A 124 21.83 -13.89 47.65
N ALA A 125 21.31 -14.69 48.61
CA ALA A 125 21.63 -14.62 50.05
C ALA A 125 21.09 -15.83 50.88
N GLU A 126 22.03 -16.51 51.57
CA GLU A 126 22.03 -17.42 52.76
C GLU A 126 20.72 -18.07 53.32
N THR A 127 20.56 -19.41 53.29
CA THR A 127 20.85 -20.50 54.30
C THR A 127 20.08 -20.50 55.65
N PRO A 128 19.92 -21.63 56.38
CA PRO A 128 19.49 -23.01 56.05
C PRO A 128 18.36 -23.52 57.00
N ALA A 129 17.65 -24.60 56.64
CA ALA A 129 17.06 -25.51 57.62
C ALA A 129 17.11 -26.96 57.10
N GLU A 130 17.82 -27.78 57.86
CA GLU A 130 18.18 -29.18 57.64
C GLU A 130 16.99 -30.13 58.02
N PRO A 131 17.14 -31.46 58.01
CA PRO A 131 16.60 -32.38 57.01
C PRO A 131 15.54 -33.32 57.62
N THR A 132 14.78 -34.07 56.83
CA THR A 132 14.34 -35.40 57.27
C THR A 132 14.02 -36.26 56.06
N GLU A 133 14.92 -37.19 55.78
CA GLU A 133 14.58 -38.50 55.24
C GLU A 133 15.10 -39.52 56.27
N PRO A 134 14.50 -40.71 56.36
CA PRO A 134 14.93 -41.73 55.41
C PRO A 134 13.80 -42.69 54.92
N GLU A 135 13.95 -43.13 53.66
CA GLU A 135 13.54 -44.45 53.12
C GLU A 135 14.02 -45.64 54.01
N PRO A 136 13.77 -46.95 53.71
CA PRO A 136 13.11 -47.61 52.56
C PRO A 136 12.03 -48.63 53.08
N THR A 137 11.28 -49.42 52.29
CA THR A 137 11.70 -50.63 51.55
C THR A 137 10.51 -51.27 50.81
N GLU A 138 10.73 -51.70 49.57
CA GLU A 138 9.98 -52.80 48.94
C GLU A 138 10.15 -54.12 49.74
N PRO A 139 9.23 -55.09 49.62
CA PRO A 139 9.49 -56.16 48.65
C PRO A 139 8.24 -56.76 47.94
N GLU A 140 8.48 -57.14 46.69
CA GLU A 140 8.07 -58.39 46.02
C GLU A 140 6.59 -58.86 45.99
N LYS A 141 6.07 -58.90 44.76
CA LYS A 141 5.61 -60.12 44.06
C LYS A 141 4.48 -60.96 44.69
N THR A 142 3.29 -60.90 44.09
CA THR A 142 2.59 -62.07 43.52
C THR A 142 1.53 -61.63 42.52
#